data_AF-A0A352S3C0-F1
#
_entry.id   AF-A0A352S3C0-F1
#
_cell.length_a   1.000
_cell.length_b   1.000
_cell.length_c   1.000
_cell.angle_alpha   90.00
_cell.angle_beta   90.00
_cell.angle_gamma   90.00
#
_symmetry.space_group_name_H-M   'P 1'
#
loop_
_entity.id
_entity.type
_entity.pdbx_description
1 polymer ?
#
loop_
_entity_poly.entity_id
_entity_poly.type
_entity_poly.pdbx_seq_one_letter_code
_entity_poly.pdbx_strand_id
1 'polypeptide(L)' 'MATLIPAMGSVSSRMTSGERRFAQRLEAKLEDDYLCWYDVPIGEKSRHPDFVVFHPSRGLLVLEVKDW' A
#
# COMPACT_ATOMS: atom_id res chain seq x y z
N MET A 1 6.35 -11.98 -4.49
CA MET A 1 5.52 -11.27 -3.49
C MET A 1 5.80 -9.81 -3.68
N ALA A 2 4.78 -8.98 -3.82
CA ALA A 2 4.95 -7.54 -3.97
C ALA A 2 5.76 -6.95 -2.81
N THR A 3 6.47 -5.86 -3.09
CA THR A 3 7.25 -5.16 -2.07
C THR A 3 6.41 -4.08 -1.43
N LEU A 4 6.15 -4.20 -0.12
CA LEU A 4 5.52 -3.14 0.66
C LEU A 4 6.58 -2.15 1.19
N ILE A 5 6.34 -0.86 1.00
CA ILE A 5 7.24 0.24 1.34
C ILE A 5 6.47 1.26 2.19
N PRO A 6 6.89 1.52 3.44
CA PRO A 6 7.89 0.79 4.20
C PRO A 6 7.49 -0.68 4.48
N ALA A 7 8.47 -1.53 4.78
CA ALA A 7 8.23 -2.95 5.06
C ALA A 7 7.22 -3.13 6.21
N MET A 8 6.33 -4.11 6.11
CA MET A 8 5.17 -4.28 7.00
C MET A 8 5.52 -4.26 8.49
N GLY A 9 6.63 -4.89 8.88
CA GLY A 9 7.10 -4.91 10.28
C GLY A 9 7.34 -3.51 10.87
N SER A 10 7.66 -2.51 10.04
CA SER A 10 7.95 -1.13 10.45
C SER A 10 6.71 -0.21 10.55
N VAL A 11 5.59 -0.61 9.94
CA VAL A 11 4.36 0.20 9.85
C VAL A 11 3.15 -0.47 10.48
N SER A 12 3.23 -1.76 10.79
CA SER A 12 2.11 -2.57 11.27
C SER A 12 1.41 -2.02 12.52
N SER A 13 2.12 -1.31 13.40
CA SER A 13 1.55 -0.70 14.61
C SER A 13 0.72 0.57 14.35
N ARG A 14 0.94 1.24 13.20
CA ARG A 14 0.23 2.44 12.78
C ARG A 14 -1.02 2.13 11.95
N MET A 15 -1.06 0.94 11.34
CA MET A 15 -2.18 0.48 10.54
C MET A 15 -3.41 0.15 11.39
N THR A 16 -4.58 0.56 10.89
CA THR A 16 -5.88 0.03 11.26
C THR A 16 -5.98 -1.47 10.96
N SER A 17 -7.04 -2.11 11.44
CA SER A 17 -7.25 -3.55 11.23
C SER A 17 -7.45 -3.87 9.74
N GLY A 18 -8.18 -3.02 9.02
CA GLY A 18 -8.43 -3.15 7.60
C GLY A 18 -7.17 -2.98 6.77
N GLU A 19 -6.43 -1.91 7.01
CA GLU A 19 -5.17 -1.64 6.31
C GLU A 19 -4.17 -2.78 6.52
N ARG A 20 -4.05 -3.29 7.76
CA ARG A 20 -3.15 -4.41 8.06
C ARG A 20 -3.53 -5.67 7.27
N ARG A 21 -4.82 -6.02 7.24
CA ARG A 21 -5.30 -7.17 6.45
C ARG A 21 -5.07 -6.94 4.96
N PHE A 22 -5.29 -5.73 4.47
CA PHE A 22 -5.11 -5.40 3.06
C PHE A 22 -3.64 -5.48 2.64
N ALA A 23 -2.73 -4.87 3.41
CA ALA A 23 -1.29 -4.95 3.18
C ALA A 23 -0.79 -6.41 3.10
N GLN A 24 -1.26 -7.27 4.01
CA GLN A 24 -0.94 -8.71 3.98
C GLN A 24 -1.44 -9.40 2.71
N ARG A 25 -2.57 -8.99 2.16
CA ARG A 25 -3.07 -9.53 0.88
C ARG A 25 -2.26 -9.00 -0.30
N LEU A 26 -1.83 -7.74 -0.31
CA LEU A 26 -0.97 -7.21 -1.35
C LEU A 26 0.33 -8.03 -1.45
N GLU A 27 1.07 -8.19 -0.35
CA GLU A 27 2.31 -8.98 -0.36
C GLU A 27 2.08 -10.44 -0.78
N ALA A 28 1.02 -11.07 -0.26
CA ALA A 28 0.76 -12.50 -0.49
C ALA A 28 0.13 -12.84 -1.85
N LYS A 29 -0.50 -11.87 -2.54
CA LYS A 29 -1.28 -12.13 -3.75
C LYS A 29 -0.73 -11.47 -5.01
N LEU A 30 0.04 -10.40 -4.87
CA LEU A 30 0.65 -9.72 -6.01
C LEU A 30 2.06 -10.28 -6.31
N GLU A 31 2.40 -10.22 -7.58
CA GLU A 31 3.70 -10.58 -8.12
C GLU A 31 4.81 -9.61 -7.65
N ASP A 32 6.07 -9.97 -7.86
CA ASP A 32 7.24 -9.23 -7.37
C ASP A 32 7.55 -7.93 -8.14
N ASP A 33 6.91 -7.72 -9.29
CA ASP A 33 6.99 -6.50 -10.08
C ASP A 33 6.03 -5.39 -9.60
N TYR A 34 5.25 -5.66 -8.55
CA TYR A 34 4.44 -4.65 -7.87
C TYR A 34 5.21 -3.94 -6.76
N LEU A 35 5.16 -2.61 -6.79
CA LEU A 35 5.54 -1.74 -5.68
C LEU A 35 4.29 -1.24 -4.97
N CYS A 36 4.22 -1.46 -3.66
CA CYS A 36 3.10 -1.02 -2.83
C CYS A 36 3.60 -0.05 -1.77
N TRP A 37 3.21 1.22 -1.86
CA TRP A 37 3.51 2.21 -0.83
C TRP A 37 2.35 2.36 0.16
N TYR A 38 2.68 2.50 1.44
CA TYR A 38 1.74 2.76 2.52
C TYR A 38 1.97 4.17 3.08
N ASP A 39 0.89 4.97 3.18
CA ASP A 39 0.91 6.32 3.79
C ASP A 39 2.04 7.23 3.26
N VAL A 40 2.22 7.26 1.93
CA VAL A 40 3.21 8.11 1.27
C VAL A 40 2.54 9.37 0.71
N PRO A 41 3.08 10.58 0.97
CA PRO A 41 2.53 11.81 0.44
C PRO A 41 2.63 11.86 -1.09
N ILE A 42 1.52 12.18 -1.75
CA ILE A 42 1.45 12.36 -3.20
C ILE A 42 0.96 13.76 -3.60
N GLY A 43 1.53 14.26 -4.69
CA GLY A 43 1.19 15.55 -5.30
C GLY A 43 1.62 16.78 -4.48
N GLU A 44 1.42 17.96 -5.05
CA GLU A 44 1.83 19.25 -4.46
C GLU A 44 1.14 19.54 -3.11
N LYS A 45 -0.03 18.95 -2.88
CA LYS A 45 -0.80 19.12 -1.65
C LYS A 45 -0.45 18.10 -0.57
N SER A 46 0.54 17.24 -0.80
CA SER A 46 0.98 16.20 0.15
C SER A 46 -0.18 15.38 0.70
N ARG A 47 -1.03 14.83 -0.19
CA ARG A 47 -2.13 13.97 0.24
C ARG A 47 -1.58 12.61 0.62
N HIS A 48 -2.10 12.03 1.69
CA HIS A 48 -1.68 10.75 2.23
C HIS A 48 -2.78 9.71 2.00
N PRO A 49 -2.83 9.06 0.83
CA PRO A 49 -3.69 7.89 0.65
C PRO A 49 -3.17 6.70 1.44
N ASP A 50 -4.07 5.80 1.84
CA ASP A 50 -3.69 4.61 2.60
C ASP A 50 -2.70 3.74 1.81
N PHE A 51 -2.96 3.51 0.50
CA PHE A 51 -2.04 2.76 -0.36
C PHE A 51 -1.89 3.36 -1.76
N VAL A 52 -0.67 3.23 -2.31
CA VAL A 52 -0.37 3.43 -3.72
C VAL A 52 0.25 2.15 -4.27
N VAL A 53 -0.37 1.54 -5.26
CA VAL A 53 0.10 0.31 -5.90
C VAL A 53 0.53 0.61 -7.32
N PHE A 54 1.74 0.23 -7.70
CA PHE A 54 2.29 0.45 -9.04
C PHE A 54 2.75 -0.86 -9.66
N HIS A 55 2.43 -1.03 -10.95
CA HIS A 55 2.97 -2.09 -11.80
C HIS A 55 3.38 -1.49 -13.15
N PRO A 56 4.58 -1.81 -13.66
CA PRO A 56 5.18 -1.14 -14.83
C PRO A 56 4.30 -1.17 -16.09
N SER A 57 3.59 -2.26 -16.34
CA SER A 57 2.69 -2.39 -17.51
C SER A 57 1.22 -2.07 -17.25
N ARG A 58 0.80 -1.86 -15.99
CA ARG A 58 -0.63 -1.66 -15.61
C ARG A 58 -0.89 -0.26 -15.05
N GLY A 59 0.17 0.47 -14.69
CA GLY A 59 0.09 1.82 -14.16
C GLY A 59 -0.04 1.83 -12.65
N LEU A 60 -0.74 2.86 -12.15
CA LEU A 60 -0.80 3.22 -10.74
C LEU A 60 -2.24 3.19 -10.24
N LEU A 61 -2.43 2.64 -9.05
CA LEU A 61 -3.71 2.52 -8.35
C LEU A 61 -3.57 3.15 -6.96
N VAL A 62 -4.42 4.14 -6.64
CA VAL A 62 -4.47 4.80 -5.33
C VAL A 62 -5.71 4.30 -4.59
N LEU A 63 -5.54 3.86 -3.34
CA LEU A 63 -6.58 3.17 -2.58
C LEU A 63 -6.76 3.78 -1.19
N GLU A 64 -8.03 3.83 -0.78
CA GLU A 64 -8.48 4.18 0.56
C GLU A 64 -9.16 2.95 1.16
N VAL A 65 -8.62 2.44 2.26
CA VAL A 65 -9.18 1.32 3.01
C VAL A 65 -10.05 1.89 4.12
N LYS A 66 -11.26 1.35 4.26
CA LYS A 66 -12.19 1.74 5.31
C LYS A 66 -12.68 0.48 6.02
N ASP A 67 -12.84 0.57 7.34
CA ASP A 67 -13.07 -0.56 8.25
C ASP A 67 -14.56 -0.87 8.51
N TRP A 68 -15.47 -0.37 7.65
CA TRP A 68 -16.92 -0.59 7.77
C TRP A 68 -17.36 -1.96 7.27
#